data_AF-A0A812DBU1-F1
#
_entry.id   AF-A0A812DBU1-F1
#
_cell.length_a   1.000
_cell.length_b   1.000
_cell.length_c   1.000
_cell.angle_alpha   90.00
_cell.angle_beta   90.00
_cell.angle_gamma   90.00
#
_symmetry.space_group_name_H-M   'P 1'
#
loop_
_entity.id
_entity.type
_entity.pdbx_description
1 polymer ?
#
loop_
_entity_poly.entity_id
_entity_poly.type
_entity_poly.pdbx_seq_one_letter_code
_entity_poly.pdbx_strand_id
1 'polypeptide(L)'
;MHAFATQPLADFGPIIAPQLNVTTDSLYSNFWCGINEHGYYERTADYEPIVRWKKRGCFEVPMVHSAYLIDMRHAGSRKLSFDVPPPEYQGPFDDIIQFAFSAKYSGMTMHILNTEYFGHIMIPLDGKNTLEDEVEQFLHIKLEMLVYEPPLRKSPFIHVPERKPDKLGFDQVYVINLVRRPERRIKMIATLKELGIDAYFLDAVDGKSLNESYLKQLGVKQLPGYADPYHGRDMTMGEIGCFLSHYLIWKDIKENGYKRIIVFEDDVRFEPFFRQKLDKVVYEADYVVEDWDLIYIGRKRLYREPEPEVEGTSMLIWPNYSYWTLSYMITYNGVQKLLDADPLSKMIPVDEFIPIMFDRHPESEWKAYFFPRNLIGMSVEPLLVYPTHYTGEPDYISDTEDSTLINDDEESEETKLPTAGLNVESPKVEL
;
A
#
# COMPACT_ATOMS: atom_id res chain seq x y z
N MET A 1 -12.88 12.16 18.08
CA MET A 1 -13.95 12.90 18.82
C MET A 1 -13.82 12.78 20.33
N HIS A 2 -12.97 11.89 20.86
CA HIS A 2 -12.82 11.74 22.30
C HIS A 2 -12.14 12.96 22.96
N ALA A 3 -11.26 13.69 22.25
CA ALA A 3 -10.68 14.96 22.75
C ALA A 3 -11.71 16.11 22.82
N PHE A 4 -12.66 16.17 21.88
CA PHE A 4 -13.75 17.17 21.91
C PHE A 4 -14.82 16.87 22.97
N ALA A 5 -14.87 15.64 23.48
CA ALA A 5 -15.86 15.19 24.45
C ALA A 5 -15.43 15.40 25.91
N THR A 6 -14.13 15.58 26.18
CA THR A 6 -13.57 15.57 27.54
C THR A 6 -13.10 16.95 28.01
N GLN A 7 -12.94 17.92 27.12
CA GLN A 7 -12.58 19.31 27.44
C GLN A 7 -13.60 20.30 26.85
N PRO A 8 -14.06 21.30 27.61
CA PRO A 8 -14.94 22.34 27.10
C PRO A 8 -14.34 23.03 25.85
N LEU A 9 -15.16 23.21 24.81
CA LEU A 9 -14.81 24.02 23.62
C LEU A 9 -14.22 25.40 23.96
N ALA A 10 -14.63 25.98 25.09
CA ALA A 10 -14.15 27.26 25.58
C ALA A 10 -12.63 27.30 25.86
N ASP A 11 -12.00 26.15 26.09
CA ASP A 11 -10.59 26.06 26.45
C ASP A 11 -9.66 26.13 25.24
N PHE A 12 -10.20 25.99 24.01
CA PHE A 12 -9.41 25.95 22.78
C PHE A 12 -9.55 27.20 21.91
N GLY A 13 -10.65 27.94 22.05
CA GLY A 13 -10.92 29.15 21.27
C GLY A 13 -12.35 29.21 20.70
N PRO A 14 -12.75 30.35 20.11
CA PRO A 14 -14.13 30.56 19.66
C PRO A 14 -14.46 29.80 18.36
N ILE A 15 -13.46 29.40 17.57
CA ILE A 15 -13.57 28.48 16.43
C ILE A 15 -12.44 27.47 16.51
N ILE A 16 -12.76 26.18 16.43
CA ILE A 16 -11.79 25.08 16.45
C ILE A 16 -12.09 24.03 15.39
N ALA A 17 -11.08 23.59 14.67
CA ALA A 17 -11.13 22.51 13.70
C ALA A 17 -10.28 21.31 14.15
N PRO A 18 -10.72 20.06 13.96
CA PRO A 18 -9.81 18.93 13.92
C PRO A 18 -8.90 19.04 12.69
N GLN A 19 -7.62 18.67 12.83
CA GLN A 19 -6.75 18.50 11.68
C GLN A 19 -7.18 17.28 10.85
N LEU A 20 -7.51 17.54 9.59
CA LEU A 20 -7.85 16.54 8.58
C LEU A 20 -6.92 16.67 7.37
N ASN A 21 -6.39 15.54 6.91
CA ASN A 21 -5.48 15.46 5.77
C ASN A 21 -6.09 14.62 4.65
N VAL A 22 -5.57 14.72 3.43
CA VAL A 22 -6.01 13.83 2.34
C VAL A 22 -5.42 12.44 2.53
N THR A 23 -4.09 12.40 2.63
CA THR A 23 -3.29 11.23 2.98
C THR A 23 -2.17 11.67 3.92
N THR A 24 -1.48 10.74 4.54
CA THR A 24 -0.32 11.01 5.41
C THR A 24 0.87 11.61 4.62
N ASP A 25 0.97 11.28 3.33
CA ASP A 25 2.04 11.75 2.45
C ASP A 25 1.75 13.14 1.85
N SER A 26 0.47 13.48 1.68
CA SER A 26 0.01 14.77 1.17
C SER A 26 0.18 15.91 2.17
N LEU A 27 0.49 17.10 1.64
CA LEU A 27 0.54 18.34 2.40
C LEU A 27 -0.79 19.11 2.38
N TYR A 28 -1.79 18.65 1.64
CA TYR A 28 -3.10 19.29 1.61
C TYR A 28 -3.91 18.89 2.85
N SER A 29 -4.43 19.90 3.56
CA SER A 29 -5.20 19.75 4.80
C SER A 29 -6.26 20.84 4.92
N ASN A 30 -7.08 20.78 5.97
CA ASN A 30 -8.20 21.68 6.20
C ASN A 30 -7.87 23.01 6.92
N PHE A 31 -6.62 23.49 6.85
CA PHE A 31 -6.20 24.72 7.52
C PHE A 31 -5.02 25.38 6.80
N TRP A 32 -4.82 26.67 7.03
CA TRP A 32 -3.63 27.40 6.55
C TRP A 32 -2.86 27.98 7.73
N CYS A 33 -1.52 28.02 7.65
CA CYS A 33 -0.70 28.71 8.66
C CYS A 33 -0.31 30.14 8.29
N GLY A 34 -0.65 30.60 7.08
CA GLY A 34 -0.31 31.92 6.58
C GLY A 34 -1.29 32.37 5.50
N ILE A 35 -1.49 33.68 5.44
CA ILE A 35 -2.29 34.37 4.43
C ILE A 35 -1.51 35.60 3.99
N ASN A 36 -1.31 35.75 2.68
CA ASN A 36 -0.63 36.92 2.12
C ASN A 36 -1.52 38.17 2.10
N GLU A 37 -0.97 39.31 1.68
CA GLU A 37 -1.69 40.59 1.63
C GLU A 37 -2.95 40.59 0.73
N HIS A 38 -3.06 39.63 -0.18
CA HIS A 38 -4.19 39.47 -1.09
C HIS A 38 -5.24 38.45 -0.59
N GLY A 39 -5.05 37.87 0.60
CA GLY A 39 -5.98 36.90 1.17
C GLY A 39 -5.76 35.44 0.72
N TYR A 40 -4.69 35.15 0.00
CA TYR A 40 -4.37 33.79 -0.48
C TYR A 40 -3.41 33.05 0.44
N TYR A 41 -3.38 31.72 0.29
CA TYR A 41 -2.48 30.83 1.01
C TYR A 41 -1.03 31.29 0.98
N GLU A 42 -0.41 31.28 2.16
CA GLU A 42 1.02 31.47 2.32
C GLU A 42 1.62 30.32 3.15
N ARG A 43 2.60 29.62 2.59
CA ARG A 43 3.31 28.54 3.29
C ARG A 43 4.23 29.15 4.33
N THR A 44 4.00 28.82 5.61
CA THR A 44 4.90 29.23 6.71
C THR A 44 5.75 28.05 7.19
N ALA A 45 6.80 28.36 7.96
CA ALA A 45 7.69 27.35 8.56
C ALA A 45 6.96 26.42 9.55
N ASP A 46 5.83 26.86 10.12
CA ASP A 46 5.04 26.07 11.07
C ASP A 46 4.12 25.05 10.37
N TYR A 47 3.76 25.25 9.10
CA TYR A 47 2.75 24.41 8.43
C TYR A 47 3.17 22.94 8.36
N GLU A 48 4.37 22.66 7.87
CA GLU A 48 4.82 21.27 7.68
C GLU A 48 4.99 20.50 9.00
N PRO A 49 5.61 21.07 10.05
CA PRO A 49 5.64 20.42 11.35
C PRO A 49 4.25 20.10 11.94
N ILE A 50 3.27 20.99 11.75
CA ILE A 50 1.90 20.79 12.24
C ILE A 50 1.19 19.72 11.41
N VAL A 51 1.15 19.86 10.08
CA VAL A 51 0.41 18.96 9.18
C VAL A 51 0.93 17.52 9.20
N ARG A 52 2.23 17.33 9.52
CA ARG A 52 2.86 16.01 9.68
C ARG A 52 2.93 15.52 11.13
N TRP A 53 2.20 16.15 12.06
CA TRP A 53 2.17 15.80 13.49
C TRP A 53 3.56 15.78 14.17
N LYS A 54 4.57 16.46 13.61
CA LYS A 54 5.89 16.68 14.27
C LYS A 54 5.76 17.67 15.42
N LYS A 55 4.81 18.60 15.32
CA LYS A 55 4.40 19.54 16.37
C LYS A 55 2.92 19.29 16.69
N ARG A 56 2.64 18.72 17.86
CA ARG A 56 1.27 18.38 18.30
C ARG A 56 0.74 19.40 19.31
N GLY A 57 -0.53 19.77 19.20
CA GLY A 57 -1.17 20.74 20.08
C GLY A 57 -2.44 21.36 19.50
N CYS A 58 -2.80 22.52 20.03
CA CYS A 58 -3.82 23.41 19.49
C CYS A 58 -3.11 24.69 19.03
N PHE A 59 -3.30 25.08 17.78
CA PHE A 59 -2.58 26.23 17.19
C PHE A 59 -3.58 27.23 16.64
N GLU A 60 -3.43 28.50 17.02
CA GLU A 60 -4.13 29.59 16.34
C GLU A 60 -3.64 29.69 14.89
N VAL A 61 -4.59 29.70 13.96
CA VAL A 61 -4.32 29.70 12.52
C VAL A 61 -5.21 30.73 11.83
N PRO A 62 -4.73 31.37 10.75
CA PRO A 62 -5.51 32.38 10.04
C PRO A 62 -6.73 31.84 9.30
N MET A 63 -6.82 30.53 9.06
CA MET A 63 -7.98 29.90 8.41
C MET A 63 -8.08 28.40 8.73
N VAL A 64 -9.31 27.95 8.96
CA VAL A 64 -9.72 26.54 8.98
C VAL A 64 -10.94 26.34 8.09
N HIS A 65 -11.11 25.15 7.52
CA HIS A 65 -12.23 24.83 6.63
C HIS A 65 -12.72 23.38 6.76
N SER A 66 -13.71 23.01 5.96
CA SER A 66 -14.37 21.69 5.86
C SER A 66 -15.11 21.19 7.10
N ALA A 67 -14.47 21.15 8.26
CA ALA A 67 -15.06 20.70 9.52
C ALA A 67 -14.49 21.50 10.69
N TYR A 68 -15.37 22.16 11.44
CA TYR A 68 -15.02 22.94 12.63
C TYR A 68 -16.25 23.16 13.51
N LEU A 69 -16.00 23.55 14.75
CA LEU A 69 -16.99 23.92 15.75
C LEU A 69 -16.86 25.40 16.08
N ILE A 70 -18.00 26.05 16.30
CA ILE A 70 -18.10 27.48 16.60
C ILE A 70 -18.77 27.67 17.96
N ASP A 71 -18.19 28.48 18.84
CA ASP A 71 -18.84 28.90 20.07
C ASP A 71 -19.92 29.97 19.79
N MET A 72 -21.17 29.52 19.72
CA MET A 72 -22.33 30.39 19.48
C MET A 72 -22.63 31.37 20.62
N ARG A 73 -21.94 31.27 21.77
CA ARG A 73 -22.05 32.23 22.89
C ARG A 73 -21.16 33.45 22.68
N HIS A 74 -20.16 33.36 21.79
CA HIS A 74 -19.27 34.47 21.49
C HIS A 74 -20.03 35.57 20.75
N ALA A 75 -19.86 36.84 21.15
CA ALA A 75 -20.60 37.97 20.57
C ALA A 75 -20.38 38.14 19.06
N GLY A 76 -19.19 37.75 18.56
CA GLY A 76 -18.84 37.77 17.15
C GLY A 76 -19.55 36.72 16.28
N SER A 77 -20.10 35.65 16.87
CA SER A 77 -20.70 34.53 16.12
C SER A 77 -21.86 34.97 15.21
N ARG A 78 -22.61 36.00 15.62
CA ARG A 78 -23.73 36.57 14.85
C ARG A 78 -23.30 37.36 13.61
N LYS A 79 -21.99 37.64 13.46
CA LYS A 79 -21.41 38.42 12.38
C LYS A 79 -20.61 37.55 11.40
N LEU A 80 -20.52 36.23 11.66
CA LEU A 80 -19.90 35.29 10.74
C LEU A 80 -20.73 35.18 9.46
N SER A 81 -20.04 35.08 8.32
CA SER A 81 -20.65 35.10 7.01
C SER A 81 -19.80 34.33 6.01
N PHE A 82 -20.43 33.61 5.09
CA PHE A 82 -19.77 32.84 4.03
C PHE A 82 -19.82 33.53 2.67
N ASP A 83 -20.71 34.50 2.49
CA ASP A 83 -21.06 35.09 1.19
C ASP A 83 -21.13 36.61 1.20
N VAL A 84 -21.35 37.22 2.38
CA VAL A 84 -21.35 38.67 2.58
C VAL A 84 -20.07 39.08 3.31
N PRO A 85 -19.06 39.61 2.61
CA PRO A 85 -17.82 40.00 3.26
C PRO A 85 -17.98 41.31 4.06
N PRO A 86 -17.17 41.51 5.13
CA PRO A 86 -17.11 42.79 5.83
C PRO A 86 -16.63 43.94 4.92
N PRO A 87 -16.91 45.22 5.25
CA PRO A 87 -16.60 46.37 4.39
C PRO A 87 -15.12 46.52 4.00
N GLU A 88 -14.20 45.99 4.80
CA GLU A 88 -12.75 46.09 4.60
C GLU A 88 -12.17 44.93 3.76
N TYR A 89 -13.01 43.99 3.32
CA TYR A 89 -12.55 42.83 2.56
C TYR A 89 -12.20 43.21 1.12
N GLN A 90 -10.96 42.91 0.71
CA GLN A 90 -10.46 43.09 -0.65
C GLN A 90 -9.97 41.78 -1.28
N GLY A 91 -10.26 40.65 -0.64
CA GLY A 91 -9.84 39.32 -1.09
C GLY A 91 -10.71 38.75 -2.21
N PRO A 92 -10.44 37.50 -2.63
CA PRO A 92 -11.21 36.83 -3.67
C PRO A 92 -12.67 36.53 -3.29
N PHE A 93 -13.51 36.29 -4.30
CA PHE A 93 -14.84 35.74 -4.04
C PHE A 93 -14.75 34.23 -3.75
N ASP A 94 -14.52 33.88 -2.49
CA ASP A 94 -14.34 32.53 -1.98
C ASP A 94 -14.95 32.43 -0.57
N ASP A 95 -15.81 31.43 -0.35
CA ASP A 95 -16.59 31.30 0.88
C ASP A 95 -15.74 30.97 2.10
N ILE A 96 -14.69 30.18 1.92
CA ILE A 96 -13.74 29.82 2.98
C ILE A 96 -12.92 31.05 3.40
N ILE A 97 -12.37 31.80 2.44
CA ILE A 97 -11.57 33.00 2.72
C ILE A 97 -12.46 34.10 3.31
N GLN A 98 -13.68 34.29 2.80
CA GLN A 98 -14.63 35.26 3.36
C GLN A 98 -15.04 34.90 4.78
N PHE A 99 -15.30 33.62 5.05
CA PHE A 99 -15.60 33.15 6.41
C PHE A 99 -14.45 33.44 7.37
N ALA A 100 -13.22 33.07 7.01
CA ALA A 100 -12.02 33.33 7.80
C ALA A 100 -11.83 34.82 8.09
N PHE A 101 -12.05 35.68 7.10
CA PHE A 101 -11.98 37.12 7.28
C PHE A 101 -13.11 37.65 8.17
N SER A 102 -14.34 37.16 8.01
CA SER A 102 -15.49 37.56 8.85
C SER A 102 -15.28 37.20 10.33
N ALA A 103 -14.65 36.04 10.60
CA ALA A 103 -14.28 35.61 11.94
C ALA A 103 -13.27 36.58 12.56
N LYS A 104 -12.18 36.87 11.84
CA LYS A 104 -11.15 37.82 12.27
C LYS A 104 -11.73 39.21 12.53
N TYR A 105 -12.54 39.72 11.60
CA TYR A 105 -13.22 41.03 11.72
C TYR A 105 -14.17 41.08 12.92
N SER A 106 -14.74 39.94 13.30
CA SER A 106 -15.64 39.80 14.45
C SER A 106 -14.92 39.52 15.77
N GLY A 107 -13.59 39.59 15.79
CA GLY A 107 -12.76 39.33 16.96
C GLY A 107 -12.73 37.85 17.37
N MET A 108 -12.97 36.94 16.44
CA MET A 108 -12.91 35.49 16.67
C MET A 108 -11.63 34.93 16.06
N THR A 109 -10.85 34.22 16.87
CA THR A 109 -9.67 33.46 16.42
C THR A 109 -10.06 32.03 16.03
N MET A 110 -9.33 31.49 15.06
CA MET A 110 -9.52 30.11 14.58
C MET A 110 -8.35 29.25 15.03
N HIS A 111 -8.64 27.99 15.38
CA HIS A 111 -7.64 27.07 15.88
C HIS A 111 -7.71 25.72 15.19
N ILE A 112 -6.55 25.09 15.00
CA ILE A 112 -6.42 23.72 14.51
C ILE A 112 -5.92 22.83 15.64
N LEU A 113 -6.62 21.71 15.88
CA LEU A 113 -6.29 20.71 16.89
C LEU A 113 -5.76 19.46 16.21
N ASN A 114 -4.54 19.04 16.55
CA ASN A 114 -3.88 17.85 15.99
C ASN A 114 -3.30 16.92 17.06
N THR A 115 -3.89 16.91 18.26
CA THR A 115 -3.44 16.07 19.38
C THR A 115 -3.64 14.58 19.13
N GLU A 116 -4.66 14.23 18.36
CA GLU A 116 -4.96 12.88 17.88
C GLU A 116 -5.15 12.89 16.35
N TYR A 117 -5.30 11.70 15.76
CA TYR A 117 -5.70 11.56 14.37
C TYR A 117 -7.23 11.69 14.27
N PHE A 118 -7.72 12.68 13.52
CA PHE A 118 -9.17 12.95 13.45
C PHE A 118 -9.85 12.43 12.19
N GLY A 119 -9.09 12.18 11.11
CA GLY A 119 -9.61 11.62 9.87
C GLY A 119 -9.13 12.36 8.63
N HIS A 120 -9.86 12.15 7.53
CA HIS A 120 -9.47 12.60 6.20
C HIS A 120 -10.43 13.62 5.59
N ILE A 121 -9.93 14.34 4.58
CA ILE A 121 -10.73 15.16 3.65
C ILE A 121 -10.42 14.79 2.20
N MET A 122 -11.36 15.07 1.30
CA MET A 122 -11.10 14.97 -0.14
C MET A 122 -10.37 16.22 -0.64
N ILE A 123 -9.60 16.06 -1.72
CA ILE A 123 -9.07 17.19 -2.48
C ILE A 123 -10.25 17.78 -3.28
N PRO A 124 -10.46 19.11 -3.25
CA PRO A 124 -11.41 19.74 -4.15
C PRO A 124 -11.01 19.50 -5.59
N LEU A 125 -11.95 18.98 -6.38
CA LEU A 125 -11.76 18.79 -7.81
C LEU A 125 -11.64 20.13 -8.55
N ASP A 126 -10.80 20.16 -9.58
CA ASP A 126 -10.80 21.28 -10.52
C ASP A 126 -11.88 21.08 -11.60
N GLY A 127 -12.15 22.11 -12.39
CA GLY A 127 -13.17 22.05 -13.44
C GLY A 127 -12.89 21.08 -14.60
N LYS A 128 -11.75 20.36 -14.59
CA LYS A 128 -11.40 19.35 -15.59
C LYS A 128 -11.69 17.93 -15.10
N ASN A 129 -11.90 17.72 -13.81
CA ASN A 129 -12.18 16.41 -13.25
C ASN A 129 -13.63 15.99 -13.51
N THR A 130 -13.81 14.70 -13.73
CA THR A 130 -15.12 14.05 -13.89
C THR A 130 -15.65 13.53 -12.55
N LEU A 131 -16.94 13.16 -12.50
CA LEU A 131 -17.50 12.49 -11.31
C LEU A 131 -16.85 11.12 -11.09
N GLU A 132 -16.45 10.45 -12.17
CA GLU A 132 -15.69 9.21 -12.12
C GLU A 132 -14.33 9.42 -11.45
N ASP A 133 -13.64 10.53 -11.76
CA ASP A 133 -12.39 10.88 -11.07
C ASP A 133 -12.61 11.12 -9.58
N GLU A 134 -13.74 11.74 -9.19
CA GLU A 134 -14.12 11.92 -7.78
C GLU A 134 -14.30 10.59 -7.06
N VAL A 135 -14.99 9.65 -7.69
CA VAL A 135 -15.23 8.30 -7.15
C VAL A 135 -13.91 7.56 -6.93
N GLU A 136 -12.96 7.67 -7.87
CA GLU A 136 -11.66 7.03 -7.76
C GLU A 136 -10.76 7.69 -6.70
N GLN A 137 -10.81 9.03 -6.56
CA GLN A 137 -10.12 9.72 -5.46
C GLN A 137 -10.70 9.34 -4.09
N PHE A 138 -12.02 9.28 -3.97
CA PHE A 138 -12.68 8.85 -2.74
C PHE A 138 -12.33 7.41 -2.39
N LEU A 139 -12.32 6.51 -3.39
CA LEU A 139 -11.87 5.14 -3.21
C LEU A 139 -10.43 5.10 -2.69
N HIS A 140 -9.51 5.85 -3.29
CA HIS A 140 -8.12 5.88 -2.84
C HIS A 140 -7.99 6.30 -1.37
N ILE A 141 -8.66 7.38 -0.96
CA ILE A 141 -8.67 7.82 0.46
C ILE A 141 -9.20 6.70 1.37
N LYS A 142 -10.26 6.00 0.94
CA LYS A 142 -10.82 4.88 1.69
C LYS A 142 -9.84 3.71 1.83
N LEU A 143 -9.06 3.42 0.79
CA LEU A 143 -8.02 2.38 0.85
C LEU A 143 -6.88 2.78 1.79
N GLU A 144 -6.43 4.03 1.74
CA GLU A 144 -5.42 4.56 2.67
C GLU A 144 -5.89 4.49 4.13
N MET A 145 -7.19 4.75 4.38
CA MET A 145 -7.78 4.58 5.70
C MET A 145 -7.72 3.14 6.19
N LEU A 146 -8.03 2.16 5.33
CA LEU A 146 -8.08 0.74 5.70
C LEU A 146 -6.71 0.18 6.12
N VAL A 147 -5.61 0.86 5.77
CA VAL A 147 -4.26 0.49 6.22
C VAL A 147 -4.14 0.62 7.75
N TYR A 148 -4.62 1.74 8.30
CA TYR A 148 -4.41 2.09 9.71
C TYR A 148 -5.68 1.89 10.56
N GLU A 149 -6.85 2.12 9.98
CA GLU A 149 -8.13 2.23 10.67
C GLU A 149 -9.07 1.06 10.31
N PRO A 150 -10.06 0.74 11.17
CA PRO A 150 -11.11 -0.21 10.82
C PRO A 150 -11.98 0.30 9.67
N PRO A 151 -12.72 -0.59 8.98
CA PRO A 151 -13.61 -0.20 7.89
C PRO A 151 -14.59 0.92 8.26
N LEU A 152 -14.73 1.88 7.34
CA LEU A 152 -15.67 2.99 7.48
C LEU A 152 -17.11 2.49 7.62
N ARG A 153 -17.81 3.04 8.62
CA ARG A 153 -19.25 2.78 8.81
C ARG A 153 -20.05 3.48 7.71
N LYS A 154 -20.83 2.70 6.98
CA LYS A 154 -21.78 3.23 5.98
C LYS A 154 -22.99 3.81 6.71
N SER A 155 -23.50 4.94 6.21
CA SER A 155 -24.78 5.49 6.69
C SER A 155 -25.90 4.49 6.38
N PRO A 156 -26.78 4.16 7.35
CA PRO A 156 -27.92 3.27 7.09
C PRO A 156 -28.96 3.90 6.17
N PHE A 157 -28.84 5.20 5.88
CA PHE A 157 -29.77 5.96 5.04
C PHE A 157 -29.33 6.06 3.58
N ILE A 158 -28.11 5.61 3.24
CA ILE A 158 -27.56 5.71 1.88
C ILE A 158 -27.26 4.30 1.39
N HIS A 159 -27.88 3.93 0.27
CA HIS A 159 -27.53 2.72 -0.45
C HIS A 159 -26.42 3.03 -1.45
N VAL A 160 -25.30 2.32 -1.34
CA VAL A 160 -24.21 2.36 -2.32
C VAL A 160 -24.16 0.98 -2.97
N PRO A 161 -24.28 0.89 -4.31
CA PRO A 161 -24.19 -0.39 -4.99
C PRO A 161 -22.82 -1.02 -4.74
N GLU A 162 -22.79 -2.33 -4.47
CA GLU A 162 -21.52 -3.04 -4.34
C GLU A 162 -20.85 -3.16 -5.70
N ARG A 163 -19.53 -2.99 -5.73
CA ARG A 163 -18.74 -3.27 -6.93
C ARG A 163 -18.82 -4.77 -7.19
N LYS A 164 -19.19 -5.15 -8.41
CA LYS A 164 -19.20 -6.56 -8.81
C LYS A 164 -17.75 -7.04 -8.83
N PRO A 165 -17.39 -8.08 -8.05
CA PRO A 165 -16.02 -8.57 -8.02
C PRO A 165 -15.69 -9.28 -9.33
N ASP A 166 -14.46 -9.09 -9.81
CA ASP A 166 -13.87 -9.80 -10.93
C ASP A 166 -12.38 -10.08 -10.69
N LYS A 167 -11.78 -10.86 -11.58
CA LYS A 167 -10.38 -11.25 -11.50
C LYS A 167 -9.46 -10.34 -12.32
N LEU A 168 -9.85 -9.10 -12.61
CA LEU A 168 -9.04 -8.11 -13.35
C LEU A 168 -8.59 -8.60 -14.76
N GLY A 169 -9.32 -9.54 -15.37
CA GLY A 169 -8.93 -10.16 -16.64
C GLY A 169 -7.84 -11.23 -16.54
N PHE A 170 -7.46 -11.67 -15.34
CA PHE A 170 -6.58 -12.81 -15.08
C PHE A 170 -7.40 -14.08 -14.82
N ASP A 171 -6.78 -15.25 -14.99
CA ASP A 171 -7.43 -16.53 -14.69
C ASP A 171 -7.60 -16.72 -13.17
N GLN A 172 -6.63 -16.21 -12.40
CA GLN A 172 -6.67 -16.17 -10.95
C GLN A 172 -5.91 -14.97 -10.38
N VAL A 173 -6.41 -14.45 -9.26
CA VAL A 173 -5.76 -13.45 -8.43
C VAL A 173 -5.43 -14.11 -7.09
N TYR A 174 -4.16 -14.09 -6.68
CA TYR A 174 -3.73 -14.66 -5.39
C TYR A 174 -3.39 -13.57 -4.39
N VAL A 175 -3.69 -13.83 -3.13
CA VAL A 175 -3.12 -13.11 -1.98
C VAL A 175 -2.39 -14.11 -1.10
N ILE A 176 -1.13 -13.84 -0.80
CA ILE A 176 -0.34 -14.63 0.15
C ILE A 176 -0.55 -14.04 1.55
N ASN A 177 -1.05 -14.85 2.48
CA ASN A 177 -1.27 -14.44 3.87
C ASN A 177 -0.88 -15.56 4.83
N LEU A 178 -0.14 -15.21 5.88
CA LEU A 178 0.09 -16.14 6.99
C LEU A 178 -1.19 -16.28 7.82
N VAL A 179 -1.62 -17.51 8.09
CA VAL A 179 -2.81 -17.81 8.91
C VAL A 179 -2.76 -17.13 10.29
N ARG A 180 -1.55 -17.02 10.88
CA ARG A 180 -1.32 -16.33 12.15
C ARG A 180 -1.45 -14.80 12.08
N ARG A 181 -1.68 -14.21 10.91
CA ARG A 181 -1.88 -12.76 10.68
C ARG A 181 -3.34 -12.46 10.25
N PRO A 182 -4.35 -12.76 11.09
CA PRO A 182 -5.75 -12.57 10.73
C PRO A 182 -6.11 -11.10 10.51
N GLU A 183 -5.46 -10.16 11.22
CA GLU A 183 -5.72 -8.73 11.06
C GLU A 183 -5.32 -8.21 9.67
N ARG A 184 -4.16 -8.64 9.15
CA ARG A 184 -3.72 -8.33 7.78
C ARG A 184 -4.70 -8.88 6.75
N ARG A 185 -5.14 -10.14 6.95
CA ARG A 185 -6.16 -10.79 6.11
C ARG A 185 -7.47 -10.00 6.08
N ILE A 186 -7.99 -9.59 7.22
CA ILE A 186 -9.25 -8.82 7.33
C ILE A 186 -9.14 -7.49 6.59
N LYS A 187 -8.03 -6.76 6.79
CA LYS A 187 -7.78 -5.48 6.10
C LYS A 187 -7.69 -5.68 4.59
N MET A 188 -6.93 -6.68 4.13
CA MET A 188 -6.78 -6.98 2.71
C MET A 188 -8.10 -7.42 2.06
N ILE A 189 -8.93 -8.22 2.73
CA ILE A 189 -10.29 -8.56 2.27
C ILE A 189 -11.14 -7.29 2.09
N ALA A 190 -11.11 -6.37 3.06
CA ALA A 190 -11.85 -5.12 2.98
C ALA A 190 -11.35 -4.27 1.80
N THR A 191 -10.04 -4.15 1.63
CA THR A 191 -9.38 -3.44 0.51
C THR A 191 -9.80 -4.01 -0.85
N LEU A 192 -9.73 -5.33 -1.03
CA LEU A 192 -10.11 -5.98 -2.30
C LEU A 192 -11.62 -5.88 -2.57
N LYS A 193 -12.47 -5.91 -1.54
CA LYS A 193 -13.90 -5.67 -1.68
C LYS A 193 -14.19 -4.26 -2.20
N GLU A 194 -13.49 -3.24 -1.70
CA GLU A 194 -13.62 -1.86 -2.18
C GLU A 194 -13.08 -1.68 -3.60
N LEU A 195 -12.06 -2.45 -3.99
CA LEU A 195 -11.55 -2.49 -5.37
C LEU A 195 -12.40 -3.36 -6.32
N GLY A 196 -13.34 -4.15 -5.80
CA GLY A 196 -14.11 -5.12 -6.59
C GLY A 196 -13.22 -6.21 -7.19
N ILE A 197 -12.27 -6.73 -6.42
CA ILE A 197 -11.35 -7.79 -6.84
C ILE A 197 -11.75 -9.11 -6.17
N ASP A 198 -12.03 -10.12 -6.99
CA ASP A 198 -12.17 -11.52 -6.56
C ASP A 198 -10.78 -12.15 -6.46
N ALA A 199 -10.39 -12.58 -5.26
CA ALA A 199 -9.07 -13.13 -5.00
C ALA A 199 -9.11 -14.39 -4.14
N TYR A 200 -8.18 -15.29 -4.43
CA TYR A 200 -7.93 -16.49 -3.65
C TYR A 200 -6.82 -16.22 -2.62
N PHE A 201 -7.13 -16.41 -1.34
CA PHE A 201 -6.16 -16.28 -0.26
C PHE A 201 -5.43 -17.61 -0.07
N LEU A 202 -4.15 -17.66 -0.46
CA LEU A 202 -3.26 -18.76 -0.15
C LEU A 202 -2.81 -18.64 1.30
N ASP A 203 -3.03 -19.70 2.07
CA ASP A 203 -2.44 -19.84 3.40
C ASP A 203 -0.93 -20.09 3.23
N ALA A 204 -0.15 -19.05 3.53
CA ALA A 204 1.29 -19.02 3.34
C ALA A 204 1.99 -20.06 4.22
N VAL A 205 3.13 -20.57 3.73
CA VAL A 205 4.00 -21.47 4.48
C VAL A 205 4.67 -20.66 5.59
N ASP A 206 4.30 -20.96 6.83
CA ASP A 206 4.84 -20.29 7.98
C ASP A 206 6.23 -20.83 8.33
N GLY A 207 7.26 -19.99 8.17
CA GLY A 207 8.64 -20.32 8.54
C GLY A 207 8.81 -20.80 9.98
N LYS A 208 8.01 -20.31 10.94
CA LYS A 208 8.06 -20.78 12.34
C LYS A 208 7.52 -22.19 12.53
N SER A 209 6.80 -22.72 11.55
CA SER A 209 6.28 -24.09 11.54
C SER A 209 7.16 -25.06 10.75
N LEU A 210 8.18 -24.56 10.04
CA LEU A 210 9.11 -25.38 9.29
C LEU A 210 10.10 -26.07 10.23
N ASN A 211 10.46 -27.31 9.86
CA ASN A 211 11.54 -28.06 10.47
C ASN A 211 12.36 -28.77 9.38
N GLU A 212 13.57 -29.18 9.72
CA GLU A 212 14.51 -29.78 8.76
C GLU A 212 14.00 -31.08 8.14
N SER A 213 13.29 -31.91 8.92
CA SER A 213 12.75 -33.18 8.41
C SER A 213 11.76 -32.95 7.26
N TYR A 214 10.94 -31.91 7.38
CA TYR A 214 9.99 -31.50 6.36
C TYR A 214 10.68 -30.90 5.13
N LEU A 215 11.69 -30.04 5.34
CA LEU A 215 12.48 -29.48 4.24
C LEU A 215 13.20 -30.57 3.44
N LYS A 216 13.76 -31.57 4.13
CA LYS A 216 14.41 -32.73 3.50
C LYS A 216 13.42 -33.57 2.68
N GLN A 217 12.18 -33.73 3.14
CA GLN A 217 11.13 -34.42 2.38
C GLN A 217 10.72 -33.66 1.12
N LEU A 218 10.69 -32.32 1.19
CA LEU A 218 10.45 -31.44 0.04
C LEU A 218 11.65 -31.35 -0.92
N GLY A 219 12.80 -31.93 -0.54
CA GLY A 219 14.04 -31.83 -1.31
C GLY A 219 14.66 -30.44 -1.29
N VAL A 220 14.27 -29.60 -0.32
CA VAL A 220 14.80 -28.24 -0.17
C VAL A 220 16.25 -28.33 0.27
N LYS A 221 17.13 -27.67 -0.49
CA LYS A 221 18.55 -27.50 -0.16
C LYS A 221 18.94 -26.07 -0.47
N GLN A 222 19.62 -25.42 0.45
CA GLN A 222 20.17 -24.10 0.20
C GLN A 222 21.25 -24.17 -0.89
N LEU A 223 21.34 -23.13 -1.71
CA LEU A 223 22.40 -22.97 -2.68
C LEU A 223 23.78 -23.00 -1.98
N PRO A 224 24.74 -23.84 -2.43
CA PRO A 224 26.08 -23.84 -1.85
C PRO A 224 26.76 -22.47 -1.98
N GLY A 225 27.28 -21.95 -0.87
CA GLY A 225 27.96 -20.65 -0.84
C GLY A 225 27.01 -19.44 -0.83
N TYR A 226 25.70 -19.65 -0.70
CA TYR A 226 24.78 -18.55 -0.40
C TYR A 226 25.07 -18.00 1.00
N ALA A 227 25.10 -16.68 1.10
CA ALA A 227 25.11 -15.93 2.35
C ALA A 227 24.34 -14.63 2.09
N ASP A 228 23.39 -14.30 2.96
CA ASP A 228 22.60 -13.06 2.89
C ASP A 228 23.51 -11.83 2.69
N PRO A 229 23.26 -10.97 1.70
CA PRO A 229 24.13 -9.82 1.39
C PRO A 229 24.33 -8.83 2.53
N TYR A 230 23.38 -8.76 3.47
CA TYR A 230 23.39 -7.78 4.55
C TYR A 230 24.08 -8.28 5.83
N HIS A 231 23.89 -9.55 6.17
CA HIS A 231 24.35 -10.14 7.44
C HIS A 231 25.37 -11.28 7.26
N GLY A 232 25.56 -11.79 6.04
CA GLY A 232 26.48 -12.89 5.74
C GLY A 232 26.06 -14.23 6.35
N ARG A 233 24.75 -14.46 6.48
CA ARG A 233 24.14 -15.64 7.15
C ARG A 233 23.41 -16.54 6.16
N ASP A 234 23.15 -17.78 6.56
CA ASP A 234 22.29 -18.71 5.83
C ASP A 234 20.84 -18.21 5.73
N MET A 235 20.05 -18.86 4.87
CA MET A 235 18.64 -18.51 4.74
C MET A 235 17.90 -18.70 6.07
N THR A 236 16.99 -17.79 6.34
CA THR A 236 16.06 -17.94 7.47
C THR A 236 14.91 -18.87 7.11
N MET A 237 14.31 -19.49 8.12
CA MET A 237 13.09 -20.28 7.91
C MET A 237 11.94 -19.44 7.36
N GLY A 238 11.88 -18.16 7.69
CA GLY A 238 10.93 -17.20 7.15
C GLY A 238 11.12 -16.95 5.64
N GLU A 239 12.36 -16.76 5.18
CA GLU A 239 12.69 -16.66 3.75
C GLU A 239 12.33 -17.94 2.99
N ILE A 240 12.59 -19.11 3.58
CA ILE A 240 12.18 -20.41 3.02
C ILE A 240 10.66 -20.51 2.92
N GLY A 241 9.93 -20.13 3.98
CA GLY A 241 8.46 -20.08 3.98
C GLY A 241 7.89 -19.14 2.92
N CYS A 242 8.50 -17.96 2.74
CA CYS A 242 8.16 -17.03 1.68
C CYS A 242 8.36 -17.67 0.29
N PHE A 243 9.54 -18.25 0.04
CA PHE A 243 9.83 -18.94 -1.21
C PHE A 243 8.82 -20.05 -1.50
N LEU A 244 8.56 -20.92 -0.52
CA LEU A 244 7.63 -22.03 -0.67
C LEU A 244 6.21 -21.55 -0.94
N SER A 245 5.79 -20.43 -0.36
CA SER A 245 4.46 -19.84 -0.62
C SER A 245 4.28 -19.43 -2.09
N HIS A 246 5.28 -18.76 -2.68
CA HIS A 246 5.26 -18.44 -4.12
C HIS A 246 5.39 -19.70 -4.98
N TYR A 247 6.23 -20.66 -4.58
CA TYR A 247 6.39 -21.93 -5.29
C TYR A 247 5.08 -22.74 -5.35
N LEU A 248 4.27 -22.72 -4.29
CA LEU A 248 2.95 -23.36 -4.30
C LEU A 248 2.00 -22.72 -5.32
N ILE A 249 2.02 -21.40 -5.47
CA ILE A 249 1.26 -20.69 -6.52
C ILE A 249 1.77 -21.11 -7.91
N TRP A 250 3.08 -21.18 -8.11
CA TRP A 250 3.67 -21.63 -9.38
C TRP A 250 3.24 -23.05 -9.76
N LYS A 251 3.20 -23.96 -8.77
CA LYS A 251 2.65 -25.31 -9.00
C LYS A 251 1.16 -25.27 -9.36
N ASP A 252 0.36 -24.48 -8.66
CA ASP A 252 -1.08 -24.36 -8.95
C ASP A 252 -1.35 -23.85 -10.37
N ILE A 253 -0.57 -22.87 -10.83
CA ILE A 253 -0.64 -22.34 -12.20
C ILE A 253 -0.36 -23.45 -13.22
N LYS A 254 0.68 -24.26 -12.97
CA LYS A 254 1.05 -25.38 -13.85
C LYS A 254 -0.01 -26.48 -13.85
N GLU A 255 -0.54 -26.84 -12.69
CA GLU A 255 -1.53 -27.91 -12.52
C GLU A 255 -2.89 -27.54 -13.13
N ASN A 256 -3.32 -26.28 -13.01
CA ASN A 256 -4.59 -25.81 -13.56
C ASN A 256 -4.48 -25.24 -14.98
N GLY A 257 -3.26 -25.05 -15.50
CA GLY A 257 -3.04 -24.47 -16.82
C GLY A 257 -3.46 -23.01 -16.94
N TYR A 258 -3.36 -22.22 -15.86
CA TYR A 258 -3.64 -20.79 -15.90
C TYR A 258 -2.64 -20.08 -16.82
N LYS A 259 -3.14 -19.30 -17.78
CA LYS A 259 -2.33 -18.59 -18.77
C LYS A 259 -1.59 -17.42 -18.15
N ARG A 260 -2.28 -16.68 -17.28
CA ARG A 260 -1.73 -15.55 -16.53
C ARG A 260 -2.46 -15.33 -15.23
N ILE A 261 -1.72 -14.88 -14.24
CA ILE A 261 -2.22 -14.58 -12.91
C ILE A 261 -1.55 -13.32 -12.37
N ILE A 262 -2.10 -12.78 -11.29
CA ILE A 262 -1.48 -11.73 -10.49
C ILE A 262 -1.43 -12.15 -9.02
N VAL A 263 -0.33 -11.84 -8.36
CA VAL A 263 -0.06 -12.16 -6.95
C VAL A 263 0.08 -10.86 -6.16
N PHE A 264 -0.50 -10.84 -4.97
CA PHE A 264 -0.31 -9.80 -3.96
C PHE A 264 0.14 -10.43 -2.63
N GLU A 265 0.99 -9.73 -1.89
CA GLU A 265 1.17 -9.97 -0.45
C GLU A 265 0.05 -9.28 0.36
N ASP A 266 -0.08 -9.62 1.64
CA ASP A 266 -1.20 -9.19 2.49
C ASP A 266 -1.06 -7.80 3.10
N ASP A 267 0.09 -7.17 2.95
CA ASP A 267 0.47 -5.89 3.57
C ASP A 267 0.84 -4.82 2.53
N VAL A 268 0.05 -4.78 1.45
CA VAL A 268 0.23 -3.83 0.35
C VAL A 268 -0.84 -2.73 0.30
N ARG A 269 -0.46 -1.55 -0.23
CA ARG A 269 -1.33 -0.43 -0.58
C ARG A 269 -1.37 -0.23 -2.10
N PHE A 270 -2.47 0.29 -2.60
CA PHE A 270 -2.75 0.44 -4.04
C PHE A 270 -2.74 1.91 -4.46
N GLU A 271 -2.14 2.18 -5.62
CA GLU A 271 -2.14 3.52 -6.22
C GLU A 271 -3.55 4.03 -6.58
N PRO A 272 -3.78 5.36 -6.57
CA PRO A 272 -4.94 5.96 -7.22
C PRO A 272 -5.09 5.45 -8.65
N PHE A 273 -6.34 5.19 -9.05
CA PHE A 273 -6.70 4.67 -10.38
C PHE A 273 -6.06 3.30 -10.70
N PHE A 274 -5.79 2.48 -9.67
CA PHE A 274 -5.13 1.18 -9.81
C PHE A 274 -5.65 0.32 -10.96
N ARG A 275 -6.97 0.10 -11.04
CA ARG A 275 -7.58 -0.76 -12.07
C ARG A 275 -7.32 -0.24 -13.48
N GLN A 276 -7.50 1.06 -13.70
CA GLN A 276 -7.31 1.69 -15.00
C GLN A 276 -5.84 1.63 -15.43
N LYS A 277 -4.92 1.87 -14.49
CA LYS A 277 -3.48 1.75 -14.73
C LYS A 277 -3.09 0.29 -15.03
N LEU A 278 -3.64 -0.67 -14.31
CA LEU A 278 -3.40 -2.10 -14.54
C LEU A 278 -3.94 -2.57 -15.88
N ASP A 279 -5.14 -2.15 -16.28
CA ASP A 279 -5.72 -2.48 -17.60
C ASP A 279 -4.80 -1.99 -18.73
N LYS A 280 -4.22 -0.80 -18.58
CA LYS A 280 -3.23 -0.26 -19.52
C LYS A 280 -1.93 -1.08 -19.54
N VAL A 281 -1.42 -1.47 -18.38
CA VAL A 281 -0.24 -2.35 -18.26
C VAL A 281 -0.48 -3.69 -18.95
N VAL A 282 -1.63 -4.32 -18.70
CA VAL A 282 -2.02 -5.58 -19.33
C VAL A 282 -2.12 -5.43 -20.85
N TYR A 283 -2.73 -4.33 -21.33
CA TYR A 283 -2.81 -4.04 -22.75
C TYR A 283 -1.42 -3.89 -23.39
N GLU A 284 -0.52 -3.10 -22.80
CA GLU A 284 0.83 -2.92 -23.33
C GLU A 284 1.64 -4.23 -23.30
N ALA A 285 1.52 -5.01 -22.22
CA ALA A 285 2.19 -6.30 -22.11
C ALA A 285 1.70 -7.30 -23.17
N ASP A 286 0.38 -7.44 -23.36
CA ASP A 286 -0.18 -8.44 -24.27
C ASP A 286 -0.10 -8.07 -25.76
N TYR A 287 -0.26 -6.80 -26.10
CA TYR A 287 -0.46 -6.36 -27.50
C TYR A 287 0.69 -5.53 -28.06
N VAL A 288 1.60 -5.03 -27.23
CA VAL A 288 2.79 -4.28 -27.69
C VAL A 288 4.05 -5.10 -27.50
N VAL A 289 4.20 -5.74 -26.34
CA VAL A 289 5.37 -6.60 -26.06
C VAL A 289 5.15 -8.03 -26.56
N GLU A 290 3.95 -8.58 -26.35
CA GLU A 290 3.51 -9.95 -26.70
C GLU A 290 4.24 -11.08 -25.94
N ASP A 291 5.57 -11.03 -25.86
CA ASP A 291 6.42 -12.07 -25.25
C ASP A 291 6.95 -11.63 -23.87
N TRP A 292 6.13 -11.74 -22.84
CA TRP A 292 6.51 -11.45 -21.45
C TRP A 292 6.30 -12.64 -20.52
N ASP A 293 7.12 -12.73 -19.46
CA ASP A 293 7.00 -13.80 -18.48
C ASP A 293 6.54 -13.30 -17.11
N LEU A 294 7.18 -12.24 -16.60
CA LEU A 294 6.90 -11.68 -15.29
C LEU A 294 6.96 -10.16 -15.34
N ILE A 295 5.98 -9.48 -14.77
CA ILE A 295 6.00 -8.02 -14.59
C ILE A 295 5.79 -7.68 -13.12
N TYR A 296 6.77 -7.01 -12.52
CA TYR A 296 6.62 -6.46 -11.18
C TYR A 296 5.59 -5.32 -11.17
N ILE A 297 4.63 -5.42 -10.25
CA ILE A 297 3.61 -4.41 -9.99
C ILE A 297 4.00 -3.57 -8.75
N GLY A 298 4.65 -4.21 -7.78
CA GLY A 298 5.26 -3.60 -6.60
C GLY A 298 6.57 -4.31 -6.23
N ARG A 299 7.64 -3.54 -6.00
CA ARG A 299 8.99 -4.01 -5.63
C ARG A 299 9.81 -2.93 -4.95
N LYS A 300 10.95 -3.30 -4.35
CA LYS A 300 12.01 -2.38 -3.90
C LYS A 300 13.05 -2.20 -4.98
N ARG A 301 13.25 -0.95 -5.40
CA ARG A 301 14.34 -0.57 -6.29
C ARG A 301 15.62 -0.37 -5.47
N LEU A 302 16.72 -0.98 -5.90
CA LEU A 302 18.01 -0.85 -5.22
C LEU A 302 18.91 0.23 -5.82
N TYR A 303 18.68 0.56 -7.10
CA TYR A 303 19.34 1.67 -7.77
C TYR A 303 18.42 2.88 -7.83
N ARG A 304 19.01 4.08 -7.71
CA ARG A 304 18.30 5.36 -7.87
C ARG A 304 18.27 5.85 -9.31
N GLU A 305 19.06 5.25 -10.18
CA GLU A 305 19.12 5.63 -11.59
C GLU A 305 17.84 5.21 -12.32
N PRO A 306 17.36 6.00 -13.30
CA PRO A 306 16.25 5.61 -14.13
C PRO A 306 16.53 4.28 -14.85
N GLU A 307 15.53 3.40 -14.85
CA GLU A 307 15.58 2.15 -15.59
C GLU A 307 15.11 2.36 -17.04
N PRO A 308 15.65 1.62 -18.02
CA PRO A 308 15.27 1.81 -19.42
C PRO A 308 13.80 1.48 -19.68
N GLU A 309 13.12 2.34 -20.45
CA GLU A 309 11.75 2.09 -20.93
C GLU A 309 11.70 0.91 -21.90
N VAL A 310 10.57 0.21 -21.92
CA VAL A 310 10.26 -0.81 -22.94
C VAL A 310 9.71 -0.10 -24.17
N GLU A 311 10.33 -0.33 -25.33
CA GLU A 311 9.98 0.36 -26.57
C GLU A 311 8.50 0.17 -26.93
N GLY A 312 7.84 1.27 -27.31
CA GLY A 312 6.42 1.27 -27.71
C GLY A 312 5.42 1.27 -26.54
N THR A 313 5.90 1.16 -25.31
CA THR A 313 5.08 1.17 -24.09
C THR A 313 5.19 2.51 -23.37
N SER A 314 4.31 2.76 -22.41
CA SER A 314 4.35 3.98 -21.59
C SER A 314 4.30 3.72 -20.09
N MET A 315 4.09 2.47 -19.69
CA MET A 315 4.03 2.05 -18.30
C MET A 315 5.06 0.96 -17.97
N LEU A 316 5.85 0.48 -18.93
CA LEU A 316 6.76 -0.65 -18.75
C LEU A 316 8.24 -0.25 -18.88
N ILE A 317 9.05 -0.80 -17.99
CA ILE A 317 10.51 -0.63 -17.94
C ILE A 317 11.21 -1.98 -17.80
N TRP A 318 12.49 -2.03 -18.19
CA TRP A 318 13.40 -3.14 -17.94
C TRP A 318 14.05 -2.98 -16.55
N PRO A 319 13.62 -3.75 -15.53
CA PRO A 319 14.11 -3.57 -14.18
C PRO A 319 15.58 -4.01 -14.06
N ASN A 320 16.32 -3.29 -13.21
CA ASN A 320 17.58 -3.75 -12.67
C ASN A 320 17.33 -4.71 -11.48
N TYR A 321 18.40 -5.05 -10.76
CA TYR A 321 18.30 -5.80 -9.52
C TYR A 321 17.30 -5.17 -8.53
N SER A 322 16.46 -6.01 -7.96
CA SER A 322 15.25 -5.63 -7.22
C SER A 322 15.08 -6.54 -6.02
N TYR A 323 14.56 -5.99 -4.94
CA TYR A 323 14.09 -6.76 -3.78
C TYR A 323 12.57 -6.73 -3.67
N TRP A 324 12.05 -7.59 -2.79
CA TRP A 324 10.64 -7.77 -2.49
C TRP A 324 9.80 -8.31 -3.64
N THR A 325 8.82 -9.13 -3.28
CA THR A 325 7.84 -9.74 -4.18
C THR A 325 6.41 -9.30 -3.88
N LEU A 326 6.27 -8.06 -3.35
CA LEU A 326 5.00 -7.45 -2.93
C LEU A 326 3.84 -7.73 -3.89
N SER A 327 4.09 -7.52 -5.19
CA SER A 327 3.13 -7.90 -6.22
C SER A 327 3.79 -8.05 -7.58
N TYR A 328 3.39 -9.08 -8.32
CA TYR A 328 3.76 -9.29 -9.71
C TYR A 328 2.65 -10.01 -10.47
N MET A 329 2.61 -9.82 -11.78
CA MET A 329 1.90 -10.72 -12.68
C MET A 329 2.86 -11.65 -13.39
N ILE A 330 2.42 -12.87 -13.67
CA ILE A 330 3.25 -13.91 -14.29
C ILE A 330 2.42 -14.77 -15.26
N THR A 331 3.05 -15.18 -16.36
CA THR A 331 2.45 -16.09 -17.34
C THR A 331 2.76 -17.55 -17.04
N TYR A 332 2.01 -18.48 -17.64
CA TYR A 332 2.30 -19.91 -17.60
C TYR A 332 3.75 -20.21 -18.04
N ASN A 333 4.23 -19.54 -19.10
CA ASN A 333 5.58 -19.72 -19.62
C ASN A 333 6.63 -19.24 -18.61
N GLY A 334 6.39 -18.11 -17.96
CA GLY A 334 7.26 -17.61 -16.89
C GLY A 334 7.37 -18.60 -15.74
N VAL A 335 6.23 -19.12 -15.27
CA VAL A 335 6.19 -20.19 -14.26
C VAL A 335 6.97 -21.42 -14.70
N GLN A 336 6.79 -21.85 -15.95
CA GLN A 336 7.49 -23.03 -16.45
C GLN A 336 9.01 -22.84 -16.41
N LYS A 337 9.52 -21.67 -16.81
CA LYS A 337 10.95 -21.31 -16.73
C LYS A 337 11.46 -21.30 -15.29
N LEU A 338 10.71 -20.74 -14.34
CA LEU A 338 11.08 -20.71 -12.93
C LEU A 338 11.15 -22.12 -12.33
N LEU A 339 10.17 -22.99 -12.64
CA LEU A 339 10.13 -24.36 -12.14
C LEU A 339 11.20 -25.26 -12.78
N ASP A 340 11.45 -25.11 -14.08
CA ASP A 340 12.47 -25.89 -14.80
C ASP A 340 13.90 -25.57 -14.33
N ALA A 341 14.10 -24.42 -13.69
CA ALA A 341 15.36 -24.07 -13.06
C ALA A 341 15.70 -24.94 -11.84
N ASP A 342 14.77 -25.79 -11.38
CA ASP A 342 14.86 -26.64 -10.19
C ASP A 342 15.26 -25.85 -8.93
N PRO A 343 14.44 -24.87 -8.51
CA PRO A 343 14.83 -23.96 -7.44
C PRO A 343 14.86 -24.60 -6.05
N LEU A 344 14.13 -25.70 -5.81
CA LEU A 344 14.11 -26.32 -4.49
C LEU A 344 15.45 -26.96 -4.12
N SER A 345 16.16 -27.54 -5.09
CA SER A 345 17.43 -28.23 -4.85
C SER A 345 18.63 -27.29 -4.63
N LYS A 346 18.42 -25.98 -4.81
CA LYS A 346 19.42 -24.91 -4.74
C LYS A 346 18.75 -23.58 -4.38
N MET A 347 17.99 -23.59 -3.31
CA MET A 347 17.15 -22.48 -2.87
C MET A 347 17.98 -21.29 -2.41
N ILE A 348 17.50 -20.11 -2.80
CA ILE A 348 17.86 -18.77 -2.29
C ILE A 348 16.54 -18.00 -2.08
N PRO A 349 16.53 -16.84 -1.39
CA PRO A 349 15.30 -16.06 -1.26
C PRO A 349 14.64 -15.76 -2.61
N VAL A 350 13.32 -15.68 -2.63
CA VAL A 350 12.54 -15.57 -3.87
C VAL A 350 12.86 -14.28 -4.64
N ASP A 351 13.14 -13.21 -3.91
CA ASP A 351 13.54 -11.92 -4.44
C ASP A 351 15.02 -11.85 -4.85
N GLU A 352 15.83 -12.87 -4.55
CA GLU A 352 17.14 -13.10 -5.19
C GLU A 352 17.00 -13.99 -6.43
N PHE A 353 16.16 -15.03 -6.34
CA PHE A 353 15.95 -16.01 -7.40
C PHE A 353 15.35 -15.40 -8.67
N ILE A 354 14.30 -14.57 -8.55
CA ILE A 354 13.65 -13.99 -9.73
C ILE A 354 14.64 -13.08 -10.52
N PRO A 355 15.39 -12.15 -9.89
CA PRO A 355 16.44 -11.38 -10.57
C PRO A 355 17.56 -12.21 -11.20
N ILE A 356 17.90 -13.36 -10.63
CA ILE A 356 18.80 -14.30 -11.31
C ILE A 356 18.15 -14.78 -12.61
N MET A 357 16.89 -15.22 -12.57
CA MET A 357 16.23 -15.82 -13.73
C MET A 357 16.02 -14.85 -14.92
N PHE A 358 15.90 -13.54 -14.67
CA PHE A 358 15.91 -12.51 -15.73
C PHE A 358 17.28 -11.83 -15.95
N ASP A 359 18.35 -12.46 -15.43
CA ASP A 359 19.77 -12.14 -15.67
C ASP A 359 20.27 -10.77 -15.15
N ARG A 360 19.58 -10.16 -14.18
CA ARG A 360 19.92 -8.83 -13.63
C ARG A 360 20.48 -8.82 -12.21
N HIS A 361 20.71 -9.99 -11.63
CA HIS A 361 21.33 -10.12 -10.30
C HIS A 361 22.84 -9.75 -10.31
N PRO A 362 23.38 -9.08 -9.26
CA PRO A 362 24.79 -8.70 -9.21
C PRO A 362 25.76 -9.88 -8.95
N GLU A 363 25.36 -10.85 -8.12
CA GLU A 363 26.22 -11.98 -7.75
C GLU A 363 26.35 -13.01 -8.88
N SER A 364 27.51 -13.02 -9.53
CA SER A 364 27.79 -13.92 -10.66
C SER A 364 27.95 -15.38 -10.24
N GLU A 365 28.43 -15.64 -9.02
CA GLU A 365 28.59 -17.00 -8.49
C GLU A 365 27.24 -17.67 -8.32
N TRP A 366 26.24 -16.98 -7.77
CA TRP A 366 24.90 -17.52 -7.61
C TRP A 366 24.22 -17.74 -8.95
N LYS A 367 24.34 -16.78 -9.87
CA LYS A 367 23.81 -16.89 -11.24
C LYS A 367 24.32 -18.13 -11.97
N ALA A 368 25.55 -18.57 -11.71
CA ALA A 368 26.15 -19.72 -12.39
C ALA A 368 25.39 -21.04 -12.15
N TYR A 369 24.64 -21.16 -11.05
CA TYR A 369 23.85 -22.34 -10.72
C TYR A 369 22.50 -22.41 -11.44
N PHE A 370 22.04 -21.32 -12.04
CA PHE A 370 20.75 -21.22 -12.71
C PHE A 370 20.95 -20.97 -14.20
N PHE A 371 20.48 -21.93 -15.02
CA PHE A 371 20.46 -21.83 -16.48
C PHE A 371 19.28 -22.64 -17.04
N PRO A 372 18.63 -22.17 -18.12
CA PRO A 372 18.83 -20.88 -18.78
C PRO A 372 18.20 -19.72 -17.99
N ARG A 373 18.88 -18.56 -17.91
CA ARG A 373 18.35 -17.31 -17.33
C ARG A 373 17.64 -16.50 -18.42
N ASN A 374 16.54 -17.05 -18.92
CA ASN A 374 15.80 -16.52 -20.06
C ASN A 374 14.37 -16.06 -19.71
N LEU A 375 14.15 -15.71 -18.44
CA LEU A 375 12.90 -15.10 -18.01
C LEU A 375 12.86 -13.66 -18.53
N ILE A 376 11.80 -13.29 -19.25
CA ILE A 376 11.55 -11.93 -19.72
C ILE A 376 10.84 -11.18 -18.59
N GLY A 377 11.65 -10.58 -17.73
CA GLY A 377 11.22 -9.80 -16.58
C GLY A 377 11.09 -8.30 -16.90
N MET A 378 9.94 -7.71 -16.58
CA MET A 378 9.67 -6.27 -16.67
C MET A 378 9.18 -5.73 -15.32
N SER A 379 9.02 -4.40 -15.23
CA SER A 379 8.37 -3.73 -14.10
C SER A 379 7.50 -2.61 -14.62
N VAL A 380 6.46 -2.26 -13.85
CA VAL A 380 5.67 -1.06 -14.12
C VAL A 380 6.37 0.20 -13.60
N GLU A 381 6.19 1.33 -14.28
CA GLU A 381 6.63 2.67 -13.88
C GLU A 381 5.51 3.69 -14.17
N PRO A 382 4.99 4.42 -13.16
CA PRO A 382 5.23 4.23 -11.72
C PRO A 382 4.73 2.87 -11.20
N LEU A 383 5.24 2.43 -10.05
CA LEU A 383 4.71 1.24 -9.35
C LEU A 383 3.23 1.43 -9.05
N LEU A 384 2.44 0.35 -9.09
CA LEU A 384 1.00 0.40 -8.81
C LEU A 384 0.66 -0.09 -7.40
N VAL A 385 1.61 -0.78 -6.77
CA VAL A 385 1.48 -1.39 -5.45
C VAL A 385 2.73 -1.08 -4.64
N TYR A 386 2.52 -0.67 -3.39
CA TYR A 386 3.57 -0.30 -2.43
C TYR A 386 3.35 -1.06 -1.12
N PRO A 387 4.35 -1.21 -0.24
CA PRO A 387 4.10 -1.77 1.08
C PRO A 387 3.29 -0.78 1.91
N THR A 388 2.52 -1.29 2.88
CA THR A 388 1.80 -0.47 3.85
C THR A 388 2.73 0.25 4.82
N HIS A 389 3.89 -0.35 5.12
CA HIS A 389 4.93 0.19 6.01
C HIS A 389 6.31 -0.12 5.43
N TYR A 390 7.25 0.81 5.57
CA TYR A 390 8.65 0.63 5.18
C TYR A 390 9.52 0.24 6.36
N THR A 391 10.64 -0.43 6.09
CA THR A 391 11.64 -0.79 7.10
C THR A 391 12.06 0.44 7.92
N GLY A 392 11.92 0.35 9.24
CA GLY A 392 12.26 1.43 10.18
C GLY A 392 11.11 2.38 10.50
N GLU A 393 9.94 2.23 9.88
CA GLU A 393 8.73 2.93 10.29
C GLU A 393 8.15 2.31 11.58
N PRO A 394 7.46 3.10 12.42
CA PRO A 394 6.63 2.56 13.50
C PRO A 394 5.67 1.50 12.94
N ASP A 395 5.49 0.40 13.68
CA ASP A 395 4.61 -0.72 13.34
C ASP A 395 5.04 -1.59 12.13
N TYR A 396 6.21 -1.35 11.53
CA TYR A 396 6.82 -2.29 10.58
C TYR A 396 7.19 -3.61 11.28
N ILE A 397 6.71 -4.73 10.74
CA ILE A 397 7.03 -6.08 11.23
C ILE A 397 7.37 -6.97 10.03
N SER A 398 8.55 -7.58 10.06
CA SER A 398 9.06 -8.48 9.01
C SER A 398 8.93 -9.94 9.46
N ASP A 399 8.04 -10.70 8.82
CA ASP A 399 7.85 -12.13 9.14
C ASP A 399 8.95 -13.04 8.55
N THR A 400 9.78 -12.51 7.65
CA THR A 400 10.92 -13.22 7.04
C THR A 400 12.20 -12.99 7.84
N GLU A 401 12.53 -11.73 8.15
CA GLU A 401 13.81 -11.36 8.77
C GLU A 401 13.92 -11.76 10.26
N ASP A 402 12.81 -11.76 11.00
CA ASP A 402 12.75 -12.03 12.46
C ASP A 402 12.69 -13.53 12.82
N SER A 403 13.11 -14.43 11.93
CA SER A 403 12.99 -15.88 12.10
C SER A 403 14.34 -16.59 12.32
N THR A 404 14.29 -17.83 12.82
CA THR A 404 15.48 -18.63 13.14
C THR A 404 16.25 -19.03 11.89
N LEU A 405 17.57 -19.17 12.03
CA LEU A 405 18.45 -19.72 11.00
C LEU A 405 18.31 -21.25 10.88
N ILE A 406 18.74 -21.79 9.76
CA ILE A 406 18.99 -23.23 9.61
C ILE A 406 20.19 -23.59 10.49
N ASN A 407 20.06 -24.58 11.38
CA ASN A 407 21.19 -25.14 12.13
C ASN A 407 21.59 -26.46 11.48
N ASP A 408 22.85 -26.65 11.11
CA ASP A 408 23.31 -27.90 10.48
C ASP A 408 23.50 -29.09 11.47
N ASP A 409 23.18 -28.94 12.76
CA ASP A 409 23.72 -29.82 13.82
C ASP A 409 22.74 -30.36 14.89
N GLU A 410 21.40 -30.28 14.75
CA GLU A 410 20.49 -30.85 15.78
C GLU A 410 19.42 -31.82 15.23
N GLU A 411 19.60 -33.11 15.52
CA GLU A 411 18.53 -34.13 15.43
C GLU A 411 17.35 -33.70 16.32
N SER A 412 16.23 -33.29 15.71
CA SER A 412 15.00 -32.94 16.43
C SER A 412 13.81 -33.83 16.06
N GLU A 413 12.98 -34.11 17.07
CA GLU A 413 11.90 -35.10 17.11
C GLU A 413 10.76 -34.85 16.10
N GLU A 414 10.14 -35.95 15.63
CA GLU A 414 8.98 -35.97 14.72
C GLU A 414 7.80 -35.15 15.27
N THR A 415 7.69 -33.90 14.85
CA THR A 415 6.51 -33.04 15.05
C THR A 415 5.64 -33.04 13.79
N LYS A 416 4.31 -32.96 14.01
CA LYS A 416 3.29 -33.01 12.94
C LYS A 416 3.61 -32.06 11.78
N LEU A 417 3.50 -32.58 10.55
CA LEU A 417 3.68 -31.83 9.31
C LEU A 417 2.81 -30.57 9.28
N PRO A 418 3.36 -29.40 8.93
CA PRO A 418 2.57 -28.18 8.78
C PRO A 418 1.54 -28.35 7.65
N THR A 419 0.28 -28.08 7.94
CA THR A 419 -0.78 -27.96 6.93
C THR A 419 -0.67 -26.59 6.26
N ALA A 420 0.24 -26.46 5.29
CA ALA A 420 0.30 -25.35 4.36
C ALA A 420 -0.08 -25.84 2.97
N GLY A 421 -0.88 -25.06 2.21
CA GLY A 421 -1.29 -25.47 0.88
C GLY A 421 -2.62 -24.88 0.41
N LEU A 422 -2.98 -25.27 -0.80
CA LEU A 422 -4.26 -24.96 -1.45
C LEU A 422 -5.36 -25.80 -0.78
N ASN A 423 -5.76 -25.45 0.44
CA ASN A 423 -6.92 -26.09 1.06
C ASN A 423 -8.17 -25.72 0.25
N VAL A 424 -8.79 -26.75 -0.33
CA VAL A 424 -10.13 -26.71 -0.88
C VAL A 424 -11.04 -26.16 0.21
N GLU A 425 -11.68 -25.02 -0.07
CA GLU A 425 -12.39 -24.16 0.88
C GLU A 425 -11.47 -23.24 1.71
N SER A 426 -10.95 -22.18 1.07
CA SER A 426 -10.67 -20.94 1.81
C SER A 426 -11.91 -20.63 2.65
N PRO A 427 -11.79 -20.36 3.97
CA PRO A 427 -12.94 -19.96 4.75
C PRO A 427 -13.49 -18.69 4.10
N LYS A 428 -14.69 -18.79 3.52
CA LYS A 428 -15.52 -17.62 3.26
C LYS A 428 -15.76 -17.02 4.63
N VAL A 429 -14.98 -16.01 4.98
CA VAL A 429 -15.33 -15.13 6.09
C VAL A 429 -16.62 -14.47 5.65
N GLU A 430 -17.76 -15.01 6.10
CA GLU A 430 -19.03 -14.33 5.99
C GLU A 430 -18.88 -12.99 6.73
N LEU A 431 -18.96 -11.90 5.99
CA LEU A 431 -18.94 -10.52 6.51
C LEU A 431 -20.24 -10.20 7.23
#